data_AF-A0AAW5JDS6-F1
#
_entry.id   AF-A0AAW5JDS6-F1
#
_cell.length_a   1.000
_cell.length_b   1.000
_cell.length_c   1.000
_cell.angle_alpha   90.00
_cell.angle_beta   90.00
_cell.angle_gamma   90.00
#
_symmetry.space_group_name_H-M   'P 1'
#
loop_
_entity.id
_entity.type
_entity.pdbx_description
1 polymer ?
#
loop_
_entity_poly.entity_id
_entity_poly.type
_entity_poly.pdbx_seq_one_letter_code
_entity_poly.pdbx_strand_id
1 'polypeptide(L)'
;MVLLLMGLCAYGLFHYRHLPKTIDAAPALSSAFVDADASAVAPLPLHETPGRPQTLSECMGPDNLIDETVATCRFGKGQETVRNSTAQGMVSASYMSHYKAQQQRPQPRLAAAQFVESAVVWQWDRKRTYHAEWIVTDAQIDGTSVCRNWRRGSIEYRECRKGAKVYFKEQCKRLAESATRQRYCSAASGFNPLG
;
A
#
# COMPACT_ATOMS: atom_id res chain seq x y z
N MET A 1 -36.33 2.41 -41.19
CA MET A 1 -36.83 2.31 -39.80
C MET A 1 -36.65 0.95 -39.13
N VAL A 2 -36.70 -0.17 -39.87
CA VAL A 2 -36.57 -1.52 -39.27
C VAL A 2 -35.17 -1.79 -38.66
N LEU A 3 -34.10 -1.30 -39.28
CA LEU A 3 -32.73 -1.51 -38.78
C LEU A 3 -32.40 -0.75 -37.48
N LEU A 4 -33.05 0.41 -37.26
CA LEU A 4 -32.90 1.19 -36.03
C LEU A 4 -33.58 0.49 -34.84
N LEU A 5 -34.74 -0.14 -35.08
CA LEU A 5 -35.45 -0.93 -34.06
C LEU A 5 -34.64 -2.17 -33.63
N MET A 6 -33.99 -2.87 -34.57
CA MET A 6 -33.15 -4.02 -34.27
C MET A 6 -31.89 -3.64 -33.47
N GLY A 7 -31.29 -2.48 -33.76
CA GLY A 7 -30.16 -1.94 -33.00
C GLY A 7 -30.51 -1.59 -31.55
N LEU A 8 -31.69 -1.01 -31.32
CA LEU A 8 -32.16 -0.65 -29.98
C LEU A 8 -32.54 -1.89 -29.14
N CYS A 9 -33.13 -2.93 -29.75
CA CYS A 9 -33.43 -4.19 -29.07
C CYS A 9 -32.16 -4.96 -28.66
N ALA A 10 -31.12 -4.97 -29.52
CA ALA A 10 -29.85 -5.60 -29.21
C ALA A 10 -29.09 -4.86 -28.09
N TYR A 11 -29.15 -3.52 -28.08
CA TYR A 11 -28.51 -2.71 -27.04
C TYR A 11 -29.19 -2.89 -25.67
N GLY A 12 -30.53 -2.96 -25.62
CA GLY A 12 -31.28 -3.17 -24.37
C GLY A 12 -31.00 -4.51 -23.70
N LEU A 13 -30.85 -5.59 -24.49
CA LEU A 13 -30.54 -6.93 -23.96
C LEU A 13 -29.10 -7.05 -23.45
N PHE A 14 -28.16 -6.30 -24.04
CA PHE A 14 -26.77 -6.31 -23.60
C PHE A 14 -26.58 -5.56 -22.27
N HIS A 15 -27.29 -4.44 -22.07
CA HIS A 15 -27.25 -3.67 -20.82
C HIS A 15 -27.99 -4.36 -19.66
N TYR A 16 -29.05 -5.12 -19.93
CA TYR A 16 -29.78 -5.86 -18.89
C TYR A 16 -28.97 -7.00 -18.28
N ARG A 17 -28.02 -7.59 -19.04
CA ARG A 17 -27.14 -8.67 -18.56
C ARG A 17 -25.96 -8.18 -17.72
N HIS A 18 -25.66 -6.89 -17.76
CA HIS A 18 -24.53 -6.29 -17.03
C HIS A 18 -24.95 -5.55 -15.75
N LEU A 19 -26.20 -5.71 -15.28
CA LEU A 19 -26.61 -5.19 -13.99
C LEU A 19 -26.03 -6.08 -12.86
N PRO A 20 -25.10 -5.59 -12.03
CA PRO A 20 -24.60 -6.35 -10.90
C PRO A 20 -25.71 -6.51 -9.86
N LYS A 21 -26.01 -7.76 -9.52
CA LYS A 21 -26.95 -8.13 -8.46
C LYS A 21 -26.34 -7.71 -7.12
N THR A 22 -26.73 -6.55 -6.61
CA THR A 22 -26.42 -6.11 -5.24
C THR A 22 -27.21 -6.99 -4.28
N ILE A 23 -26.51 -7.89 -3.59
CA ILE A 23 -27.08 -8.63 -2.46
C ILE A 23 -26.94 -7.71 -1.25
N ASP A 24 -28.09 -7.30 -0.73
CA ASP A 24 -28.23 -6.61 0.56
C ASP A 24 -27.68 -7.50 1.69
N ALA A 25 -26.73 -6.97 2.44
CA ALA A 25 -26.40 -7.47 3.77
C ALA A 25 -26.42 -6.27 4.72
N ALA A 26 -27.53 -6.13 5.44
CA ALA A 26 -27.70 -5.18 6.52
C ALA A 26 -26.63 -5.42 7.63
N PRO A 27 -26.04 -4.36 8.21
CA PRO A 27 -25.16 -4.50 9.36
C PRO A 27 -26.01 -4.74 10.62
N ALA A 28 -25.79 -5.88 11.27
CA ALA A 28 -26.32 -6.13 12.61
C ALA A 28 -25.64 -5.20 13.61
N LEU A 29 -26.44 -4.31 14.21
CA LEU A 29 -26.09 -3.52 15.37
C LEU A 29 -25.97 -4.47 16.58
N SER A 30 -24.85 -4.44 17.29
CA SER A 30 -24.72 -4.99 18.64
C SER A 30 -23.92 -3.99 19.45
N SER A 31 -24.64 -3.13 20.17
CA SER A 31 -24.86 -3.21 21.63
C SER A 31 -23.63 -2.77 22.41
N ALA A 32 -23.77 -1.56 22.93
CA ALA A 32 -22.92 -0.94 23.93
C ALA A 32 -22.81 -1.83 25.18
N PHE A 33 -21.60 -1.92 25.72
CA PHE A 33 -21.38 -2.16 27.14
C PHE A 33 -20.54 -1.00 27.65
N VAL A 34 -21.18 -0.23 28.52
CA VAL A 34 -20.60 0.87 29.28
C VAL A 34 -20.17 0.25 30.60
N ASP A 35 -18.89 0.00 30.78
CA ASP A 35 -18.37 -0.27 32.11
C ASP A 35 -17.84 1.04 32.68
N ALA A 36 -18.70 1.62 33.51
CA ALA A 36 -18.30 2.59 34.50
C ALA A 36 -17.46 1.86 35.55
N ASP A 37 -16.18 2.18 35.65
CA ASP A 37 -15.44 1.95 36.88
C ASP A 37 -14.80 3.26 37.34
N ALA A 38 -15.39 3.78 38.40
CA ALA A 38 -14.97 4.98 39.09
C ALA A 38 -13.79 4.62 40.00
N SER A 39 -12.57 4.84 39.53
CA SER A 39 -11.40 4.77 40.42
C SER A 39 -11.19 6.13 41.09
N ALA A 40 -11.35 6.12 42.41
CA ALA A 40 -11.18 7.25 43.31
C ALA A 40 -9.81 7.92 43.14
N VAL A 41 -9.83 9.24 43.04
CA VAL A 41 -8.63 10.08 43.08
C VAL A 41 -8.05 10.00 44.50
N ALA A 42 -6.89 9.35 44.64
CA ALA A 42 -6.10 9.42 45.85
C ALA A 42 -5.62 10.87 46.07
N PRO A 43 -5.62 11.40 47.30
CA PRO A 43 -5.09 12.73 47.57
C PRO A 43 -3.60 12.77 47.23
N LEU A 44 -3.18 13.76 46.44
CA LEU A 44 -1.77 14.09 46.23
C LEU A 44 -1.11 14.33 47.60
N PRO A 45 0.11 13.82 47.84
CA PRO A 45 0.88 14.25 49.00
C PRO A 45 1.08 15.76 48.88
N LEU A 46 0.76 16.49 49.96
CA LEU A 46 1.07 17.90 50.13
C LEU A 46 2.55 18.08 49.86
N HIS A 47 2.88 18.57 48.66
CA HIS A 47 4.22 19.04 48.39
C HIS A 47 4.38 20.30 49.21
N GLU A 48 5.24 20.20 50.21
CA GLU A 48 5.65 21.30 51.06
C GLU A 48 6.02 22.49 50.16
N THR A 49 5.33 23.61 50.41
CA THR A 49 5.45 24.85 49.65
C THR A 49 6.93 25.16 49.45
N PRO A 50 7.45 25.28 48.21
CA PRO A 50 8.82 25.71 48.02
C PRO A 50 8.88 27.13 48.58
N GLY A 51 9.58 27.30 49.71
CA GLY A 51 9.99 28.61 50.18
C GLY A 51 10.61 29.38 49.01
N ARG A 52 10.37 30.69 48.96
CA ARG A 52 10.81 31.62 47.93
C ARG A 52 12.14 31.17 47.27
N PRO A 53 12.19 30.95 45.94
CA PRO A 53 13.40 30.51 45.28
C PRO A 53 14.52 31.54 45.54
N GLN A 54 15.59 31.08 46.19
CA GLN A 54 16.72 31.95 46.53
C GLN A 54 17.37 32.47 45.24
N THR A 55 17.69 33.77 45.24
CA THR A 55 18.32 34.41 44.07
C THR A 55 19.76 33.91 43.93
N LEU A 56 20.30 33.90 42.70
CA LEU A 56 21.68 33.47 42.47
C LEU A 56 22.67 34.31 43.31
N SER A 57 22.38 35.60 43.47
CA SER A 57 23.12 36.54 44.30
C SER A 57 23.14 36.18 45.78
N GLU A 58 22.11 35.51 46.30
CA GLU A 58 22.07 35.06 47.71
C GLU A 58 22.88 33.77 47.93
N CYS A 59 23.09 32.98 46.87
CA CYS A 59 23.80 31.70 46.94
C CYS A 59 25.26 31.77 46.44
N MET A 60 25.69 32.89 45.86
CA MET A 60 27.07 33.06 45.38
C MET A 60 28.03 33.40 46.53
N GLY A 61 29.08 32.60 46.67
CA GLY A 61 30.19 32.87 47.60
C GLY A 61 31.14 33.98 47.10
N PRO A 62 32.08 34.42 47.95
CA PRO A 62 33.00 35.53 47.66
C PRO A 62 33.93 35.27 46.47
N ASP A 63 34.17 34.00 46.13
CA ASP A 63 35.09 33.60 45.08
C ASP A 63 34.45 33.55 43.68
N ASN A 64 33.16 33.94 43.55
CA ASN A 64 32.37 33.90 42.31
C ASN A 64 32.36 32.54 41.58
N LEU A 65 32.76 31.47 42.26
CA LEU A 65 32.79 30.12 41.71
C LEU A 65 31.41 29.47 41.88
N ILE A 66 30.83 29.01 40.78
CA ILE A 66 29.57 28.24 40.80
C ILE A 66 29.94 26.78 41.07
N ASP A 67 29.75 26.35 42.31
CA ASP A 67 29.97 24.97 42.73
C ASP A 67 28.65 24.25 43.08
N GLU A 68 28.76 22.99 43.50
CA GLU A 68 27.63 22.16 43.93
C GLU A 68 26.84 22.78 45.09
N THR A 69 27.49 23.57 45.95
CA THR A 69 26.84 24.24 47.08
C THR A 69 25.95 25.38 46.62
N VAL A 70 26.39 26.15 45.61
CA VAL A 70 25.58 27.17 44.94
C VAL A 70 24.36 26.54 44.25
N ALA A 71 24.57 25.41 43.57
CA ALA A 71 23.48 24.66 42.93
C ALA A 71 22.47 24.13 43.96
N THR A 72 22.95 23.58 45.07
CA THR A 72 22.11 23.04 46.16
C THR A 72 21.37 24.14 46.92
N CYS A 73 22.00 25.29 47.14
CA CYS A 73 21.39 26.47 47.75
C CYS A 73 20.23 27.01 46.90
N ARG A 74 20.44 27.09 45.59
CA ARG A 74 19.45 27.67 44.67
C ARG A 74 18.32 26.72 44.32
N PHE A 75 18.61 25.43 44.15
CA PHE A 75 17.67 24.45 43.61
C PHE A 75 17.26 23.37 44.62
N GLY A 76 17.78 23.42 45.85
CA GLY A 76 17.62 22.35 46.85
C GLY A 76 18.52 21.15 46.56
N LYS A 77 18.47 20.12 47.43
CA LYS A 77 19.11 18.82 47.15
C LYS A 77 18.44 18.23 45.91
N GLY A 78 19.11 18.35 44.76
CA GLY A 78 18.65 17.71 43.53
C GLY A 78 18.46 16.23 43.80
N GLN A 79 17.31 15.68 43.41
CA GLN A 79 17.15 14.24 43.41
C GLN A 79 18.24 13.67 42.52
N GLU A 80 19.22 13.00 43.13
CA GLU A 80 20.21 12.22 42.43
C GLU A 80 19.44 11.34 41.44
N THR A 81 19.78 11.48 40.15
CA THR A 81 19.01 10.87 39.07
C THR A 81 18.85 9.39 39.40
N VAL A 82 17.62 8.98 39.72
CA VAL A 82 17.31 7.59 40.02
C VAL A 82 17.69 6.82 38.76
N ARG A 83 18.87 6.19 38.80
CA ARG A 83 19.49 5.42 37.70
C ARG A 83 18.67 4.20 37.29
N ASN A 84 17.51 4.02 37.93
CA ASN A 84 16.52 2.99 37.73
C ASN A 84 15.16 3.57 37.30
N SER A 85 15.09 4.74 36.65
CA SER A 85 13.87 5.07 35.91
C SER A 85 13.81 4.17 34.70
N THR A 86 13.00 3.10 34.76
CA THR A 86 12.53 2.44 33.55
C THR A 86 11.64 3.43 32.82
N ALA A 87 12.26 4.37 32.09
CA ALA A 87 11.59 5.29 31.20
C ALA A 87 11.01 4.44 30.05
N GLN A 88 9.91 3.79 30.34
CA GLN A 88 9.07 3.13 29.36
C GLN A 88 8.51 4.27 28.51
N GLY A 89 8.81 4.27 27.21
CA GLY A 89 8.24 5.27 26.31
C GLY A 89 6.72 5.33 26.45
N MET A 90 6.08 6.40 25.97
CA MET A 90 4.63 6.65 26.09
C MET A 90 3.72 5.59 25.43
N VAL A 91 4.26 4.44 25.04
CA VAL A 91 3.59 3.35 24.36
C VAL A 91 3.82 2.07 25.14
N SER A 92 2.73 1.36 25.46
CA SER A 92 2.81 0.12 26.21
C SER A 92 3.60 -0.95 25.44
N ALA A 93 4.28 -1.83 26.19
CA ALA A 93 4.97 -2.98 25.62
C ALA A 93 4.00 -3.87 24.80
N SER A 94 2.75 -3.98 25.26
CA SER A 94 1.71 -4.72 24.53
C SER A 94 1.40 -4.06 23.19
N TYR A 95 1.22 -2.73 23.15
CA TYR A 95 0.98 -2.00 21.89
C TYR A 95 2.12 -2.20 20.89
N MET A 96 3.38 -2.08 21.34
CA MET A 96 4.54 -2.32 20.47
C MET A 96 4.60 -3.76 19.94
N SER A 97 4.24 -4.75 20.77
CA SER A 97 4.20 -6.15 20.33
C SER A 97 3.11 -6.40 19.28
N HIS A 98 1.91 -5.85 19.46
CA HIS A 98 0.83 -5.95 18.49
C HIS A 98 1.17 -5.23 17.19
N TYR A 99 1.76 -4.03 17.27
CA TYR A 99 2.17 -3.28 16.09
C TYR A 99 3.24 -4.02 15.29
N LYS A 100 4.27 -4.57 15.95
CA LYS A 100 5.30 -5.40 15.29
C LYS A 100 4.71 -6.67 14.67
N ALA A 101 3.83 -7.36 15.38
CA ALA A 101 3.15 -8.54 14.86
C ALA A 101 2.26 -8.20 13.64
N GLN A 102 1.65 -7.02 13.62
CA GLN A 102 0.83 -6.55 12.51
C GLN A 102 1.67 -6.13 11.31
N GLN A 103 2.85 -5.52 11.51
CA GLN A 103 3.81 -5.24 10.43
C GLN A 103 4.41 -6.50 9.80
N GLN A 104 4.61 -7.56 10.59
CA GLN A 104 5.17 -8.82 10.10
C GLN A 104 4.14 -9.72 9.42
N ARG A 105 2.84 -9.40 9.50
CA ARG A 105 1.83 -10.14 8.74
C ARG A 105 2.04 -9.87 7.26
N PRO A 106 2.29 -10.91 6.44
CA PRO A 106 2.21 -10.77 4.99
C PRO A 106 0.80 -10.28 4.70
N GLN A 107 0.68 -9.06 4.17
CA GLN A 107 -0.60 -8.62 3.63
C GLN A 107 -1.02 -9.70 2.63
N PRO A 108 -2.26 -10.25 2.73
CA PRO A 108 -2.76 -11.11 1.68
C PRO A 108 -2.62 -10.28 0.42
N ARG A 109 -1.74 -10.70 -0.50
CA ARG A 109 -1.66 -10.09 -1.83
C ARG A 109 -3.09 -10.19 -2.33
N LEU A 110 -3.79 -9.06 -2.38
CA LEU A 110 -5.06 -8.95 -3.10
C LEU A 110 -4.79 -9.66 -4.42
N ALA A 111 -5.55 -10.73 -4.70
CA ALA A 111 -5.28 -11.58 -5.85
C ALA A 111 -5.06 -10.67 -7.05
N ALA A 112 -3.84 -10.75 -7.60
CA ALA A 112 -3.40 -9.91 -8.71
C ALA A 112 -4.53 -9.82 -9.72
N ALA A 113 -5.00 -8.61 -10.05
CA ALA A 113 -6.07 -8.47 -11.03
C ALA A 113 -5.57 -9.05 -12.36
N GLN A 114 -6.10 -10.21 -12.72
CA GLN A 114 -5.79 -10.91 -13.95
C GLN A 114 -6.87 -10.61 -14.98
N PHE A 115 -6.45 -10.17 -16.16
CA PHE A 115 -7.36 -10.00 -17.29
C PHE A 115 -6.70 -10.41 -18.59
N VAL A 116 -7.53 -10.71 -19.59
CA VAL A 116 -7.07 -11.05 -20.94
C VAL A 116 -7.12 -9.79 -21.79
N GLU A 117 -6.04 -9.53 -22.51
CA GLU A 117 -5.94 -8.47 -23.50
C GLU A 117 -5.63 -9.10 -24.87
N SER A 118 -6.14 -8.49 -25.93
CA SER A 118 -5.96 -8.99 -27.29
C SER A 118 -5.60 -7.87 -28.27
N ALA A 119 -4.87 -8.23 -29.32
CA ALA A 119 -4.57 -7.34 -30.42
C ALA A 119 -4.37 -8.11 -31.73
N VAL A 120 -4.52 -7.38 -32.84
CA VAL A 120 -4.09 -7.85 -34.16
C VAL A 120 -2.61 -7.49 -34.32
N VAL A 121 -1.77 -8.50 -34.45
CA VAL A 121 -0.32 -8.35 -34.64
C VAL A 121 0.06 -8.71 -36.06
N TRP A 122 0.98 -7.94 -36.64
CA TRP A 122 1.57 -8.29 -37.92
C TRP A 122 2.55 -9.45 -37.74
N GLN A 123 2.57 -10.35 -38.71
CA GLN A 123 3.69 -11.25 -38.90
C GLN A 123 4.99 -10.43 -39.02
N TRP A 124 6.10 -11.01 -38.58
CA TRP A 124 7.39 -10.30 -38.60
C TRP A 124 7.81 -9.84 -40.01
N ASP A 125 7.39 -10.55 -41.06
CA ASP A 125 7.59 -10.22 -42.47
C ASP A 125 6.50 -9.31 -43.06
N ARG A 126 5.50 -8.93 -42.25
CA ARG A 126 4.36 -8.07 -42.59
C ARG A 126 3.43 -8.60 -43.69
N LYS A 127 3.47 -9.90 -44.01
CA LYS A 127 2.61 -10.48 -45.06
C LYS A 127 1.24 -10.92 -44.57
N ARG A 128 1.13 -11.24 -43.29
CA ARG A 128 -0.11 -11.72 -42.65
C ARG A 128 -0.31 -11.05 -41.30
N THR A 129 -1.53 -11.10 -40.79
CA THR A 129 -1.87 -10.71 -39.43
C THR A 129 -2.33 -11.91 -38.61
N TYR A 130 -2.10 -11.86 -37.31
CA TYR A 130 -2.54 -12.84 -36.34
C TYR A 130 -3.36 -12.15 -35.24
N HIS A 131 -4.45 -12.79 -34.81
CA HIS A 131 -5.10 -12.42 -33.56
C HIS A 131 -4.29 -12.99 -32.40
N ALA A 132 -3.77 -12.13 -31.54
CA ALA A 132 -2.96 -12.50 -30.39
C ALA A 132 -3.73 -12.19 -29.11
N GLU A 133 -3.77 -13.15 -28.20
CA GLU A 133 -4.27 -12.97 -26.83
C GLU A 133 -3.14 -13.19 -25.82
N TRP A 134 -3.16 -12.44 -24.72
CA TRP A 134 -2.27 -12.63 -23.58
C TRP A 134 -2.98 -12.27 -22.27
N ILE A 135 -2.43 -12.76 -21.18
CA ILE A 135 -2.86 -12.47 -19.82
C ILE A 135 -1.98 -11.33 -19.28
N VAL A 136 -2.63 -10.39 -18.61
CA VAL A 136 -1.98 -9.36 -17.81
C VAL A 136 -2.19 -9.68 -16.34
N THR A 137 -1.11 -9.76 -15.57
CA THR A 137 -1.12 -9.98 -14.11
C THR A 137 -0.34 -8.86 -13.45
N ASP A 138 -0.90 -8.21 -12.42
CA ASP A 138 -0.23 -7.09 -11.72
C ASP A 138 0.29 -5.99 -12.66
N ALA A 139 -0.53 -5.66 -13.66
CA ALA A 139 -0.19 -4.70 -14.72
C ALA A 139 1.05 -5.08 -15.57
N GLN A 140 1.52 -6.32 -15.55
CA GLN A 140 2.57 -6.87 -16.41
C GLN A 140 1.99 -7.90 -17.38
N ILE A 141 2.48 -7.92 -18.62
CA ILE A 141 2.10 -8.98 -19.58
C ILE A 141 2.83 -10.26 -19.20
N ASP A 142 2.08 -11.36 -19.03
CA ASP A 142 2.67 -12.69 -18.90
C ASP A 142 3.15 -13.19 -20.27
N GLY A 143 4.47 -13.16 -20.48
CA GLY A 143 5.11 -13.60 -21.73
C GLY A 143 4.83 -15.06 -22.12
N THR A 144 4.47 -15.93 -21.17
CA THR A 144 4.16 -17.35 -21.45
C THR A 144 2.74 -17.55 -22.00
N SER A 145 1.88 -16.55 -21.79
CA SER A 145 0.50 -16.51 -22.22
C SER A 145 0.30 -15.85 -23.60
N VAL A 146 1.35 -15.22 -24.16
CA VAL A 146 1.27 -14.54 -25.45
C VAL A 146 0.95 -15.55 -26.56
N CYS A 147 -0.10 -15.24 -27.33
CA CYS A 147 -0.67 -16.09 -28.37
C CYS A 147 -1.28 -17.40 -27.82
N ARG A 148 -1.82 -17.39 -26.58
CA ARG A 148 -2.47 -18.55 -25.94
C ARG A 148 -3.65 -19.14 -26.72
N ASN A 149 -4.26 -18.36 -27.61
CA ASN A 149 -5.35 -18.78 -28.47
C ASN A 149 -4.88 -19.71 -29.61
N TRP A 150 -3.57 -19.85 -29.83
CA TRP A 150 -2.99 -20.78 -30.80
C TRP A 150 -2.39 -22.00 -30.11
N ARG A 151 -2.46 -23.16 -30.78
CA ARG A 151 -1.87 -24.40 -30.25
C ARG A 151 -0.36 -24.25 -30.10
N ARG A 152 0.19 -24.46 -28.89
CA ARG A 152 1.64 -24.43 -28.66
C ARG A 152 2.35 -25.36 -29.64
N GLY A 153 3.45 -24.88 -30.22
CA GLY A 153 4.26 -25.60 -31.20
C GLY A 153 3.82 -25.45 -32.66
N SER A 154 2.60 -24.97 -32.93
CA SER A 154 2.14 -24.66 -34.29
C SER A 154 2.94 -23.53 -34.95
N ILE A 155 2.86 -23.45 -36.29
CA ILE A 155 3.51 -22.37 -37.06
C ILE A 155 2.85 -21.04 -36.67
N GLU A 156 1.53 -21.02 -36.57
CA GLU A 156 0.74 -19.86 -36.18
C GLU A 156 1.16 -19.34 -34.80
N TYR A 157 1.34 -20.22 -33.82
CA TYR A 157 1.82 -19.85 -32.48
C TYR A 157 3.20 -19.18 -32.55
N ARG A 158 4.16 -19.77 -33.28
CA ARG A 158 5.53 -19.24 -33.39
C ARG A 158 5.55 -17.89 -34.12
N GLU A 159 4.83 -17.78 -35.23
CA GLU A 159 4.77 -16.55 -36.03
C GLU A 159 4.01 -15.44 -35.31
N CYS A 160 2.91 -15.77 -34.62
CA CYS A 160 2.18 -14.83 -33.76
C CYS A 160 3.08 -14.28 -32.65
N ARG A 161 3.89 -15.11 -31.98
CA ARG A 161 4.79 -14.65 -30.91
C ARG A 161 5.92 -13.77 -31.44
N LYS A 162 6.50 -14.08 -32.60
CA LYS A 162 7.46 -13.19 -33.26
C LYS A 162 6.83 -11.83 -33.59
N GLY A 163 5.62 -11.83 -34.15
CA GLY A 163 4.85 -10.63 -34.44
C GLY A 163 4.53 -9.81 -33.18
N ALA A 164 4.09 -10.47 -32.11
CA ALA A 164 3.78 -9.85 -30.84
C ALA A 164 4.98 -9.13 -30.22
N LYS A 165 6.20 -9.68 -30.34
CA LYS A 165 7.43 -9.00 -29.89
C LYS A 165 7.63 -7.66 -30.59
N VAL A 166 7.42 -7.63 -31.90
CA VAL A 166 7.51 -6.38 -32.70
C VAL A 166 6.40 -5.42 -32.27
N TYR A 167 5.17 -5.91 -32.15
CA TYR A 167 4.02 -5.12 -31.70
C TYR A 167 4.25 -4.46 -30.34
N PHE A 168 4.73 -5.19 -29.33
CA PHE A 168 5.03 -4.63 -28.01
C PHE A 168 6.09 -3.53 -28.09
N LYS A 169 7.13 -3.72 -28.92
CA LYS A 169 8.16 -2.70 -29.15
C LYS A 169 7.59 -1.45 -29.82
N GLU A 170 6.65 -1.61 -30.74
CA GLU A 170 5.96 -0.50 -31.40
C GLU A 170 5.03 0.24 -30.42
N GLN A 171 4.24 -0.46 -29.62
CA GLN A 171 3.39 0.18 -28.59
C GLN A 171 4.21 0.89 -27.53
N CYS A 172 5.31 0.27 -27.08
CA CYS A 172 6.26 0.90 -26.17
C CYS A 172 6.83 2.20 -26.74
N LYS A 173 7.03 2.33 -28.06
CA LYS A 173 7.50 3.59 -28.67
C LYS A 173 6.38 4.60 -28.88
N ARG A 174 5.21 4.14 -29.31
CA ARG A 174 4.08 4.97 -29.76
C ARG A 174 3.29 5.60 -28.62
N LEU A 175 3.09 4.87 -27.52
CA LEU A 175 2.24 5.32 -26.41
C LEU A 175 2.95 6.40 -25.59
N ALA A 176 2.20 7.38 -25.10
CA ALA A 176 2.69 8.35 -24.11
C ALA A 176 2.94 7.68 -22.75
N GLU A 177 3.72 8.36 -21.89
CA GLU A 177 4.03 7.87 -20.54
C GLU A 177 2.76 7.53 -19.75
N SER A 178 2.62 6.25 -19.45
CA SER A 178 1.43 5.65 -18.84
C SER A 178 1.75 4.25 -18.32
N ALA A 179 0.93 3.74 -17.40
CA ALA A 179 1.03 2.34 -16.94
C ALA A 179 0.92 1.34 -18.11
N THR A 180 0.10 1.65 -19.11
CA THR A 180 -0.03 0.85 -20.34
C THR A 180 1.27 0.82 -21.14
N ARG A 181 1.91 1.97 -21.36
CA ARG A 181 3.22 2.04 -22.03
C ARG A 181 4.27 1.23 -21.27
N GLN A 182 4.34 1.38 -19.94
CA GLN A 182 5.30 0.66 -19.11
C GLN A 182 5.15 -0.86 -19.24
N ARG A 183 3.91 -1.36 -19.25
CA ARG A 183 3.61 -2.78 -19.49
C ARG A 183 4.07 -3.27 -20.86
N TYR A 184 3.83 -2.48 -21.91
CA TYR A 184 4.31 -2.84 -23.24
C TYR A 184 5.83 -2.77 -23.35
N CYS A 185 6.48 -1.83 -22.66
CA CYS A 185 7.93 -1.71 -22.64
C CYS A 185 8.60 -2.86 -21.88
N SER A 186 8.05 -3.28 -20.73
CA SER A 186 8.56 -4.44 -19.99
C SER A 186 8.39 -5.74 -20.77
N ALA A 187 7.28 -5.92 -21.48
CA ALA A 187 7.10 -7.02 -22.42
C ALA A 187 8.09 -6.91 -23.59
N ALA A 188 8.25 -5.72 -24.18
CA ALA A 188 9.15 -5.50 -25.30
C ALA A 188 10.61 -5.84 -24.96
N SER A 189 11.06 -5.69 -23.71
CA SER A 189 12.38 -6.12 -23.27
C SER A 189 12.41 -7.60 -22.82
N GLY A 190 11.51 -8.01 -21.92
CA GLY A 190 11.57 -9.32 -21.25
C GLY A 190 10.96 -10.51 -21.98
N PHE A 191 10.01 -10.30 -22.89
CA PHE A 191 9.33 -11.39 -23.61
C PHE A 191 10.26 -12.08 -24.63
N ASN A 192 10.45 -13.40 -24.53
CA ASN A 192 11.16 -14.18 -25.55
C ASN A 192 10.16 -14.86 -26.51
N PRO A 193 10.14 -14.50 -27.82
CA PRO A 193 9.19 -15.07 -28.79
C PRO A 193 9.48 -16.52 -29.20
N LEU A 194 10.62 -17.09 -28.80
CA LEU A 194 10.98 -18.48 -29.06
C LEU A 194 10.73 -19.42 -27.86
N GLY A 195 10.44 -18.86 -26.68
CA GLY A 195 10.19 -19.61 -25.43
C GLY A 195 8.79 -20.19 -25.29
#